data_AF-A0A7J6I2X8-F1
#
_entry.id   AF-A0A7J6I2X8-F1
#
_cell.length_a   1.000
_cell.length_b   1.000
_cell.length_c   1.000
_cell.angle_alpha   90.00
_cell.angle_beta   90.00
_cell.angle_gamma   90.00
#
_symmetry.space_group_name_H-M   'P 1'
#
loop_
_entity.id
_entity.type
_entity.pdbx_description
1 polymer ?
#
loop_
_entity_poly.entity_id
_entity_poly.type
_entity_poly.pdbx_seq_one_letter_code
_entity_poly.pdbx_strand_id
1 'polypeptide(L)'
;MRVLSVQISHSNLKSLVVTGCYRMRKVEFNTPNLRYFKYSGGIFTISKFRYCSGLLDVKLELYTGSLDGTELFWFVRLRNFLEIFSDCGALNLSFHLEGFPEELRHYDMLPDPFYQLTHLKITNRMFPISQQANFFNAFVELFPRVETFSLKAIDCELTIKFDEDGGFNLSWIPFIRASTTDEYDKNFQEMKDCIETIVNLLSWTEENYSEEENCADEHSEMDVSRNVVKRFESALWT
;
A
#
# COMPACT_ATOMS: atom_id res chain seq x y z
N MET A 1 27.31 13.76 -17.72
CA MET A 1 26.95 12.44 -17.14
C MET A 1 26.17 11.66 -18.19
N ARG A 2 26.53 10.40 -18.50
CA ARG A 2 25.76 9.57 -19.45
C ARG A 2 24.48 9.10 -18.78
N VAL A 3 23.34 9.37 -19.41
CA VAL A 3 22.03 8.86 -18.98
C VAL A 3 21.98 7.38 -19.38
N LEU A 4 21.78 6.50 -18.41
CA LEU A 4 21.52 5.08 -18.69
C LEU A 4 20.02 4.93 -18.98
N SER A 5 19.72 4.69 -20.25
CA SER A 5 18.37 4.35 -20.73
C SER A 5 18.34 2.90 -21.20
N VAL A 6 17.32 2.16 -20.78
CA VAL A 6 17.12 0.76 -21.20
C VAL A 6 15.77 0.64 -21.88
N GLN A 7 15.74 -0.03 -23.03
CA GLN A 7 14.51 -0.35 -23.75
C GLN A 7 14.41 -1.86 -23.95
N ILE A 8 13.30 -2.47 -23.53
CA ILE A 8 13.01 -3.89 -23.75
C ILE A 8 11.65 -3.99 -24.41
N SER A 9 11.57 -4.71 -25.53
CA SER A 9 10.32 -4.91 -26.26
C SER A 9 10.27 -6.34 -26.75
N HIS A 10 9.38 -7.15 -26.15
CA HIS A 10 9.31 -8.58 -26.45
C HIS A 10 7.93 -9.14 -26.12
N SER A 11 7.19 -9.57 -27.15
CA SER A 11 5.81 -10.03 -27.03
C SER A 11 5.65 -11.32 -26.23
N ASN A 12 6.63 -12.24 -26.27
CA ASN A 12 6.54 -13.53 -25.59
C ASN A 12 7.23 -13.55 -24.21
N LEU A 13 7.71 -12.39 -23.73
CA LEU A 13 8.42 -12.33 -22.45
C LEU A 13 7.41 -12.49 -21.31
N LYS A 14 7.57 -13.55 -20.51
CA LYS A 14 6.68 -13.85 -19.37
C LYS A 14 7.22 -13.34 -18.04
N SER A 15 8.54 -13.24 -17.91
CA SER A 15 9.24 -12.84 -16.68
C SER A 15 10.36 -11.88 -17.01
N LEU A 16 10.47 -10.80 -16.23
CA LEU A 16 11.51 -9.79 -16.35
C LEU A 16 12.06 -9.48 -14.96
N VAL A 17 13.39 -9.57 -14.83
CA VAL A 17 14.10 -9.27 -13.60
C VAL A 17 15.14 -8.19 -13.90
N VAL A 18 15.05 -7.08 -13.17
CA VAL A 18 15.91 -5.91 -13.31
C VAL A 18 16.50 -5.60 -11.95
N THR A 19 17.81 -5.76 -11.78
CA THR A 19 18.49 -5.60 -10.48
C THR A 19 19.70 -4.68 -10.57
N GLY A 20 20.13 -4.13 -9.42
CA GLY A 20 21.31 -3.27 -9.33
C GLY A 20 21.15 -1.91 -10.02
N CYS A 21 19.92 -1.43 -10.20
CA CYS A 21 19.61 -0.29 -11.05
C CYS A 21 19.57 1.06 -10.30
N TYR A 22 20.65 1.41 -9.60
CA TYR A 22 20.71 2.61 -8.72
C TYR A 22 20.87 3.94 -9.46
N ARG A 23 21.39 3.91 -10.70
CA ARG A 23 21.65 5.12 -11.52
C ARG A 23 20.79 5.18 -12.77
N MET A 24 19.78 4.32 -12.84
CA MET A 24 18.86 4.26 -13.96
C MET A 24 17.98 5.52 -13.93
N ARG A 25 17.83 6.19 -15.07
CA ARG A 25 17.03 7.42 -15.16
C ARG A 25 15.78 7.25 -16.01
N LYS A 26 15.82 6.36 -16.99
CA LYS A 26 14.74 6.14 -17.94
C LYS A 26 14.68 4.68 -18.34
N VAL A 27 13.49 4.07 -18.30
CA VAL A 27 13.24 2.80 -18.98
C VAL A 27 11.96 2.84 -19.80
N GLU A 28 11.95 2.01 -20.84
CA GLU A 28 10.78 1.74 -21.66
C GLU A 28 10.62 0.23 -21.82
N PHE A 29 9.51 -0.31 -21.33
CA PHE A 29 9.20 -1.73 -21.49
C PHE A 29 7.90 -1.91 -22.25
N ASN A 30 7.95 -2.73 -23.31
CA ASN A 30 6.80 -3.12 -24.12
C ASN A 30 6.72 -4.64 -24.19
N THR A 31 6.14 -5.25 -23.16
CA THR A 31 6.12 -6.70 -22.95
C THR A 31 4.70 -7.10 -22.54
N PRO A 32 3.75 -7.11 -23.49
CA PRO A 32 2.31 -7.21 -23.20
C PRO A 32 1.88 -8.54 -22.57
N ASN A 33 2.70 -9.60 -22.64
CA ASN A 33 2.41 -10.90 -22.01
C ASN A 33 3.25 -11.14 -20.74
N LEU A 34 3.82 -10.08 -20.16
CA LEU A 34 4.57 -10.17 -18.91
C LEU A 34 3.62 -10.53 -17.76
N ARG A 35 4.01 -11.54 -16.98
CA ARG A 35 3.26 -12.05 -15.82
C ARG A 35 4.01 -11.89 -14.51
N TYR A 36 5.33 -11.77 -14.58
CA TYR A 36 6.18 -11.54 -13.42
C TYR A 36 7.16 -10.42 -13.70
N PHE A 37 7.25 -9.47 -12.78
CA PHE A 37 8.23 -8.40 -12.81
C PHE A 37 8.94 -8.29 -11.47
N LYS A 38 10.27 -8.35 -11.49
CA LYS A 38 11.09 -8.00 -10.33
C LYS A 38 11.97 -6.80 -10.64
N TYR A 39 11.94 -5.81 -9.76
CA TYR A 39 12.84 -4.66 -9.76
C TYR A 39 13.61 -4.56 -8.45
N SER A 40 14.91 -4.27 -8.51
CA SER A 40 15.75 -4.01 -7.35
C SER A 40 16.72 -2.85 -7.65
N GLY A 41 16.55 -1.71 -6.98
CA GLY A 41 17.30 -0.48 -7.28
C GLY A 41 16.71 0.78 -6.66
N GLY A 42 17.12 1.94 -7.18
CA GLY A 42 16.62 3.25 -6.73
C GLY A 42 15.36 3.66 -7.50
N ILE A 43 14.52 4.54 -6.94
CA ILE A 43 13.33 5.03 -7.65
C ILE A 43 13.76 5.88 -8.86
N PHE A 44 13.14 5.64 -10.01
CA PHE A 44 13.48 6.30 -11.27
C PHE A 44 12.23 6.58 -12.11
N THR A 45 12.37 7.42 -13.13
CA THR A 45 11.25 7.74 -14.03
C THR A 45 11.10 6.68 -15.11
N ILE A 46 9.95 6.01 -15.13
CA ILE A 46 9.56 5.15 -16.25
C ILE A 46 8.72 5.98 -17.20
N SER A 47 9.12 6.05 -18.46
CA SER A 47 8.39 6.82 -19.48
C SER A 47 7.32 6.00 -20.19
N LYS A 48 7.44 4.67 -20.19
CA LYS A 48 6.46 3.77 -20.80
C LYS A 48 6.60 2.35 -20.24
N PHE A 49 5.53 1.83 -19.66
CA PHE A 49 5.43 0.43 -19.23
C PHE A 49 4.14 -0.17 -19.78
N ARG A 50 4.24 -1.20 -20.62
CA ARG A 50 3.07 -1.93 -21.14
C ARG A 50 3.20 -3.42 -20.84
N TYR A 51 2.21 -3.96 -20.14
CA TYR A 51 2.13 -5.34 -19.68
C TYR A 51 0.68 -5.84 -19.71
N CYS A 52 0.47 -7.11 -19.35
CA CYS A 52 -0.86 -7.70 -19.22
C CYS A 52 -1.48 -7.27 -17.88
N SER A 53 -2.46 -6.37 -17.92
CA SER A 53 -3.19 -5.91 -16.73
C SER A 53 -3.84 -7.07 -15.96
N GLY A 54 -3.94 -6.94 -14.65
CA GLY A 54 -4.61 -7.87 -13.72
C GLY A 54 -3.85 -9.16 -13.40
N LEU A 55 -2.87 -9.57 -14.21
CA LEU A 55 -2.15 -10.84 -14.03
C LEU A 55 -0.67 -10.67 -13.65
N LEU A 56 -0.21 -9.42 -13.53
CA LEU A 56 1.18 -9.13 -13.19
C LEU A 56 1.40 -9.29 -11.68
N ASP A 57 2.31 -10.20 -11.33
CA ASP A 57 2.94 -10.26 -10.01
C ASP A 57 4.21 -9.39 -10.01
N VAL A 58 4.18 -8.35 -9.18
CA VAL A 58 5.21 -7.32 -9.11
C VAL A 58 5.97 -7.45 -7.81
N LYS A 59 7.30 -7.56 -7.89
CA LYS A 59 8.21 -7.48 -6.74
C LYS A 59 9.17 -6.30 -6.87
N LEU A 60 9.05 -5.33 -5.99
CA LEU A 60 9.89 -4.13 -5.94
C LEU A 60 10.77 -4.17 -4.68
N GLU A 61 12.07 -4.05 -4.85
CA GLU A 61 13.06 -3.88 -3.78
C GLU A 61 13.70 -2.50 -3.97
N LEU A 62 13.19 -1.51 -3.23
CA LEU A 62 13.53 -0.10 -3.41
C LEU A 62 14.52 0.34 -2.34
N TYR A 63 15.63 0.89 -2.83
CA TYR A 63 16.68 1.48 -2.01
C TYR A 63 16.61 2.99 -2.18
N THR A 64 16.08 3.67 -1.17
CA THR A 64 16.31 5.10 -1.02
C THR A 64 17.72 5.22 -0.44
N GLY A 65 18.65 5.86 -1.16
CA GLY A 65 19.93 6.24 -0.56
C GLY A 65 19.72 7.19 0.61
N SER A 66 20.81 7.68 1.22
CA SER A 66 20.72 8.78 2.19
C SER A 66 19.86 9.89 1.59
N LEU A 67 18.72 10.17 2.20
CA LEU A 67 17.82 11.21 1.73
C LEU A 67 18.61 12.51 1.81
N ASP A 68 18.89 13.15 0.68
CA ASP A 68 19.64 14.42 0.60
C ASP A 68 18.80 15.60 1.15
N GLY A 69 18.09 15.42 2.27
CA GLY A 69 17.24 16.42 2.90
C GLY A 69 15.93 16.71 2.18
N THR A 70 15.51 15.85 1.23
CA THR A 70 14.27 16.05 0.47
C THR A 70 13.25 14.93 0.67
N GLU A 71 12.83 14.76 1.92
CA GLU A 71 11.85 13.74 2.31
C GLU A 71 10.56 13.84 1.48
N LEU A 72 10.07 15.06 1.23
CA LEU A 72 8.88 15.29 0.43
C LEU A 72 8.95 14.69 -1.00
N PHE A 73 10.10 14.78 -1.66
CA PHE A 73 10.22 14.32 -3.05
C PHE A 73 10.29 12.81 -3.16
N TRP A 74 10.66 12.08 -2.11
CA TRP A 74 10.73 10.63 -2.22
C TRP A 74 9.32 10.04 -2.32
N PHE A 75 8.36 10.54 -1.53
CA PHE A 75 7.00 10.01 -1.57
C PHE A 75 6.36 10.27 -2.92
N VAL A 76 6.48 11.49 -3.45
CA VAL A 76 6.00 11.83 -4.80
C VAL A 76 6.66 10.94 -5.87
N ARG A 77 7.97 10.65 -5.74
CA ARG A 77 8.66 9.72 -6.64
C ARG A 77 8.15 8.29 -6.49
N LEU A 78 7.91 7.83 -5.27
CA LEU A 78 7.36 6.50 -5.02
C LEU A 78 5.96 6.40 -5.62
N ARG A 79 5.09 7.37 -5.33
CA ARG A 79 3.74 7.50 -5.90
C ARG A 79 3.78 7.32 -7.42
N ASN A 80 4.53 8.18 -8.10
CA ASN A 80 4.61 8.18 -9.58
C ASN A 80 5.21 6.87 -10.11
N PHE A 81 6.05 6.22 -9.31
CA PHE A 81 6.62 4.91 -9.65
C PHE A 81 5.62 3.76 -9.43
N LEU A 82 4.80 3.82 -8.39
CA LEU A 82 3.80 2.79 -8.10
C LEU A 82 2.63 2.87 -9.07
N GLU A 83 2.21 4.07 -9.49
CA GLU A 83 1.11 4.29 -10.46
C GLU A 83 1.26 3.44 -11.73
N ILE A 84 2.49 3.11 -12.11
CA ILE A 84 2.81 2.25 -13.24
C ILE A 84 2.26 0.82 -13.09
N PHE A 85 2.05 0.40 -11.84
CA PHE A 85 1.53 -0.89 -11.44
C PHE A 85 0.10 -0.78 -10.91
N SER A 86 -0.64 0.29 -11.24
CA SER A 86 -2.05 0.48 -10.84
C SER A 86 -2.94 -0.72 -11.18
N ASP A 87 -2.62 -1.38 -12.29
CA ASP A 87 -3.39 -2.49 -12.84
C ASP A 87 -2.74 -3.85 -12.54
N CYS A 88 -1.85 -3.97 -11.54
CA CYS A 88 -1.30 -5.28 -11.14
C CYS A 88 -2.21 -5.99 -10.14
N GLY A 89 -2.22 -7.33 -10.16
CA GLY A 89 -3.02 -8.12 -9.21
C GLY A 89 -2.29 -8.32 -7.89
N ALA A 90 -0.95 -8.43 -7.92
CA ALA A 90 -0.13 -8.61 -6.73
C ALA A 90 1.08 -7.68 -6.73
N LEU A 91 1.30 -7.02 -5.59
CA LEU A 91 2.41 -6.08 -5.36
C LEU A 91 3.16 -6.46 -4.08
N ASN A 92 4.45 -6.71 -4.24
CA ASN A 92 5.37 -7.07 -3.17
C ASN A 92 6.44 -5.99 -3.07
N LEU A 93 6.34 -5.14 -2.06
CA LEU A 93 7.06 -3.89 -1.94
C LEU A 93 7.99 -3.96 -0.73
N SER A 94 9.28 -4.04 -0.99
CA SER A 94 10.33 -4.01 0.02
C SER A 94 11.03 -2.66 -0.03
N PHE A 95 11.05 -1.94 1.09
CA PHE A 95 11.75 -0.67 1.17
C PHE A 95 12.82 -0.69 2.23
N HIS A 96 13.93 -0.01 1.92
CA HIS A 96 14.99 0.33 2.86
C HIS A 96 14.96 1.84 3.11
N LEU A 97 13.92 2.32 3.80
CA LEU A 97 13.75 3.74 4.13
C LEU A 97 14.46 4.09 5.44
N GLU A 98 14.99 5.31 5.51
CA GLU A 98 15.28 6.02 6.76
C GLU A 98 14.17 7.05 6.97
N GLY A 99 13.20 6.75 7.85
CA GLY A 99 12.07 7.62 8.15
C GLY A 99 10.85 7.40 7.24
N PHE A 100 9.67 7.61 7.82
CA PHE A 100 8.44 7.80 7.05
C PHE A 100 8.05 9.29 7.19
N PRO A 101 7.82 10.02 6.08
CA PRO A 101 7.43 11.41 6.06
C PRO A 101 6.06 11.51 6.72
N GLU A 102 5.96 12.38 7.71
CA GLU A 102 4.72 12.69 8.41
C GLU A 102 3.64 13.21 7.44
N GLU A 103 4.07 13.66 6.27
CA GLU A 103 3.28 14.10 5.13
C GLU A 103 2.44 12.98 4.49
N LEU A 104 2.77 11.70 4.68
CA LEU A 104 1.88 10.58 4.31
C LEU A 104 0.56 10.60 5.08
N ARG A 105 0.47 11.35 6.18
CA ARG A 105 -0.77 11.58 6.91
C ARG A 105 -1.69 12.57 6.20
N HIS A 106 -1.19 13.32 5.21
CA HIS A 106 -1.94 14.31 4.46
C HIS A 106 -2.52 13.67 3.20
N TYR A 107 -3.79 13.29 3.31
CA TYR A 107 -4.54 12.51 2.34
C TYR A 107 -4.66 13.14 0.95
N ASP A 108 -4.59 14.46 0.87
CA ASP A 108 -4.63 15.24 -0.38
C ASP A 108 -3.43 15.00 -1.31
N MET A 109 -2.35 14.38 -0.80
CA MET A 109 -1.17 14.06 -1.60
C MET A 109 -1.15 12.62 -2.14
N LEU A 110 -2.09 11.77 -1.70
CA LEU A 110 -2.17 10.38 -2.14
C LEU A 110 -2.53 10.29 -3.64
N PRO A 111 -1.94 9.34 -4.41
CA PRO A 111 -2.45 9.03 -5.75
C PRO A 111 -3.88 8.50 -5.73
N ASP A 112 -4.46 8.43 -6.93
CA ASP A 112 -5.69 7.68 -7.14
C ASP A 112 -5.56 6.24 -6.59
N PRO A 113 -6.61 5.70 -5.95
CA PRO A 113 -6.54 4.39 -5.36
C PRO A 113 -6.28 3.26 -6.38
N PHE A 114 -5.54 2.25 -5.95
CA PHE A 114 -5.14 1.08 -6.73
C PHE A 114 -6.25 0.02 -6.70
N TYR A 115 -7.33 0.26 -7.43
CA TYR A 115 -8.53 -0.59 -7.38
C TYR A 115 -8.34 -2.02 -7.89
N GLN A 116 -7.29 -2.31 -8.66
CA GLN A 116 -7.07 -3.66 -9.21
C GLN A 116 -6.17 -4.54 -8.34
N LEU A 117 -5.56 -3.96 -7.30
CA LEU A 117 -4.63 -4.68 -6.45
C LEU A 117 -5.39 -5.53 -5.43
N THR A 118 -5.26 -6.86 -5.53
CA THR A 118 -5.88 -7.80 -4.57
C THR A 118 -4.90 -8.27 -3.51
N HIS A 119 -3.60 -8.32 -3.80
CA HIS A 119 -2.58 -8.78 -2.88
C HIS A 119 -1.47 -7.75 -2.69
N LEU A 120 -1.35 -7.23 -1.47
CA LEU A 120 -0.29 -6.29 -1.10
C LEU A 120 0.58 -6.90 -0.01
N LYS A 121 1.89 -6.96 -0.27
CA LYS A 121 2.88 -7.29 0.75
C LYS A 121 3.90 -6.17 0.87
N ILE A 122 4.01 -5.58 2.05
CA ILE A 122 5.01 -4.58 2.40
C ILE A 122 6.05 -5.21 3.31
N THR A 123 7.33 -5.00 3.02
CA THR A 123 8.44 -5.43 3.86
C THR A 123 9.33 -4.23 4.16
N ASN A 124 9.40 -3.86 5.43
CA ASN A 124 10.33 -2.86 5.92
C ASN A 124 10.93 -3.36 7.24
N ARG A 125 12.14 -3.90 7.17
CA ARG A 125 12.84 -4.46 8.35
C ARG A 125 13.70 -3.44 9.09
N MET A 126 13.62 -2.16 8.72
CA MET A 126 14.37 -1.11 9.38
C MET A 126 13.63 -0.57 10.60
N PHE A 127 12.29 -0.69 10.62
CA PHE A 127 11.45 -0.12 11.67
C PHE A 127 10.58 -1.16 12.38
N PRO A 128 10.29 -0.93 13.68
CA PRO A 128 9.29 -1.70 14.41
C PRO A 128 7.89 -1.48 13.84
N ILE A 129 6.99 -2.41 14.13
CA ILE A 129 5.57 -2.33 13.70
C ILE A 129 4.89 -1.07 14.23
N SER A 130 5.28 -0.60 15.43
CA SER A 130 4.72 0.61 16.06
C SER A 130 4.90 1.87 15.22
N GLN A 131 6.04 2.00 14.53
CA GLN A 131 6.28 3.12 13.64
C GLN A 131 5.52 2.97 12.33
N GLN A 132 5.32 1.75 11.84
CA GLN A 132 4.64 1.47 10.58
C GLN A 132 3.11 1.57 10.72
N ALA A 133 2.57 1.27 11.90
CA ALA A 133 1.14 1.35 12.21
C ALA A 133 0.57 2.76 11.95
N ASN A 134 1.36 3.81 12.18
CA ASN A 134 0.95 5.20 11.95
C ASN A 134 0.64 5.54 10.48
N PHE A 135 1.06 4.70 9.54
CA PHE A 135 0.85 4.91 8.10
C PHE A 135 -0.17 3.94 7.52
N PHE A 136 -0.74 3.09 8.37
CA PHE A 136 -1.65 2.04 7.93
C PHE A 136 -2.90 2.61 7.24
N ASN A 137 -3.45 3.73 7.75
CA ASN A 137 -4.60 4.40 7.12
C ASN A 137 -4.33 4.81 5.67
N ALA A 138 -3.17 5.43 5.42
CA ALA A 138 -2.78 5.82 4.07
C ALA A 138 -2.71 4.60 3.14
N PHE A 139 -2.26 3.44 3.63
CA PHE A 139 -2.27 2.22 2.84
C PHE A 139 -3.69 1.69 2.57
N VAL A 140 -4.58 1.69 3.56
CA VAL A 140 -5.97 1.25 3.37
C VAL A 140 -6.67 2.09 2.29
N GLU A 141 -6.47 3.40 2.32
CA GLU A 141 -7.05 4.31 1.32
C GLU A 141 -6.45 4.14 -0.07
N LEU A 142 -5.14 3.91 -0.15
CA LEU A 142 -4.47 3.64 -1.41
C LEU A 142 -4.90 2.31 -2.04
N PHE A 143 -5.31 1.34 -1.23
CA PHE A 143 -5.51 -0.02 -1.68
C PHE A 143 -6.89 -0.56 -1.28
N PRO A 144 -7.99 0.06 -1.75
CA PRO A 144 -9.34 -0.16 -1.22
C PRO A 144 -9.94 -1.52 -1.57
N ARG A 145 -9.30 -2.31 -2.45
CA ARG A 145 -9.75 -3.64 -2.87
C ARG A 145 -8.78 -4.76 -2.51
N VAL A 146 -7.83 -4.51 -1.61
CA VAL A 146 -6.90 -5.54 -1.16
C VAL A 146 -7.66 -6.61 -0.40
N GLU A 147 -7.56 -7.85 -0.88
CA GLU A 147 -8.07 -9.05 -0.23
C GLU A 147 -7.06 -9.60 0.77
N THR A 148 -5.76 -9.42 0.52
CA THR A 148 -4.71 -9.85 1.44
C THR A 148 -3.64 -8.78 1.59
N PHE A 149 -3.49 -8.29 2.81
CA PHE A 149 -2.44 -7.37 3.21
C PHE A 149 -1.43 -8.09 4.11
N SER A 150 -0.14 -7.96 3.81
CA SER A 150 0.94 -8.50 4.64
C SER A 150 1.96 -7.41 4.92
N LEU A 151 2.32 -7.22 6.19
CA LEU A 151 3.32 -6.25 6.62
C LEU A 151 4.40 -6.95 7.43
N LYS A 152 5.64 -6.88 6.95
CA LYS A 152 6.80 -7.45 7.62
C LYS A 152 7.72 -6.35 8.14
N ALA A 153 7.63 -6.13 9.45
CA ALA A 153 8.49 -5.26 10.24
C ALA A 153 9.74 -6.00 10.75
N ILE A 154 10.60 -5.30 11.51
CA ILE A 154 11.77 -5.93 12.16
C ILE A 154 11.37 -6.91 13.28
N ASP A 155 10.29 -6.59 13.97
CA ASP A 155 9.82 -7.21 15.20
C ASP A 155 8.50 -7.98 15.03
N CYS A 156 7.85 -7.89 13.87
CA CYS A 156 6.57 -8.53 13.62
C CYS A 156 6.34 -8.82 12.12
N GLU A 157 5.64 -9.92 11.80
CA GLU A 157 4.98 -10.13 10.52
C GLU A 157 3.47 -10.20 10.74
N LEU A 158 2.74 -9.24 10.21
CA LEU A 158 1.29 -9.10 10.24
C LEU A 158 0.70 -9.56 8.91
N THR A 159 -0.40 -10.30 8.94
CA THR A 159 -1.18 -10.67 7.76
C THR A 159 -2.66 -10.51 8.04
N ILE A 160 -3.34 -9.80 7.15
CA ILE A 160 -4.77 -9.52 7.20
C ILE A 160 -5.38 -10.05 5.91
N LYS A 161 -6.46 -10.83 6.04
CA LYS A 161 -7.25 -11.33 4.92
C LYS A 161 -8.66 -10.78 5.05
N PHE A 162 -9.09 -10.01 4.06
CA PHE A 162 -10.43 -9.46 4.00
C PHE A 162 -11.36 -10.48 3.36
N ASP A 163 -12.58 -10.57 3.86
CA ASP A 163 -13.65 -11.34 3.23
C ASP A 163 -14.55 -10.45 2.36
N GLU A 164 -15.47 -11.08 1.62
CA GLU A 164 -16.39 -10.39 0.71
C GLU A 164 -17.38 -9.48 1.46
N ASP A 165 -17.67 -9.78 2.72
CA ASP A 165 -18.63 -9.07 3.57
C ASP A 165 -18.02 -7.87 4.31
N GLY A 166 -16.72 -7.62 4.12
CA GLY A 166 -15.97 -6.54 4.77
C GLY A 166 -15.43 -6.91 6.16
N GLY A 167 -15.62 -8.15 6.59
CA GLY A 167 -14.90 -8.72 7.71
C GLY A 167 -13.43 -9.00 7.35
N PHE A 168 -12.64 -9.34 8.37
CA PHE A 168 -11.25 -9.73 8.16
C PHE A 168 -10.75 -10.74 9.19
N ASN A 169 -9.79 -11.54 8.75
CA ASN A 169 -9.01 -12.42 9.60
C ASN A 169 -7.60 -11.86 9.75
N LEU A 170 -7.18 -11.65 11.00
CA LEU A 170 -5.85 -11.16 11.33
C LEU A 170 -4.99 -12.26 11.94
N SER A 171 -3.74 -12.33 11.50
CA SER A 171 -2.72 -13.19 12.10
C SER A 171 -1.41 -12.42 12.17
N TRP A 172 -0.62 -12.64 13.23
CA TRP A 172 0.67 -11.98 13.38
C TRP A 172 1.68 -12.89 14.07
N ILE A 173 2.95 -12.68 13.76
CA ILE A 173 4.08 -13.46 14.27
C ILE A 173 5.12 -12.49 14.83
N PRO A 174 5.37 -12.49 16.16
CA PRO A 174 6.41 -11.65 16.76
C PRO A 174 7.82 -12.18 16.48
N PHE A 175 8.78 -11.26 16.37
CA PHE A 175 10.23 -11.47 16.23
C PHE A 175 10.99 -10.74 17.34
N ILE A 176 10.54 -10.88 18.59
CA ILE A 176 11.13 -10.17 19.73
C ILE A 176 12.53 -10.71 20.03
N ARG A 177 13.50 -9.80 20.05
CA ARG A 177 14.81 -10.03 20.65
C ARG A 177 14.84 -9.30 21.97
N ALA A 178 14.84 -10.03 23.07
CA ALA A 178 14.90 -9.47 24.41
C ALA A 178 16.00 -10.17 25.21
N SER A 179 16.69 -9.40 26.05
CA SER A 179 17.72 -9.89 26.96
C SER A 179 17.15 -10.40 28.28
N THR A 180 15.94 -9.94 28.65
CA THR A 180 15.22 -10.33 29.86
C THR A 180 13.74 -10.63 29.57
N THR A 181 13.07 -11.31 30.50
CA THR A 181 11.63 -11.58 30.43
C THR A 181 10.82 -10.29 30.50
N ASP A 182 11.18 -9.35 31.39
CA ASP A 182 10.48 -8.07 31.52
C ASP A 182 10.56 -7.23 30.23
N GLU A 183 11.70 -7.25 29.55
CA GLU A 183 11.89 -6.59 28.25
C GLU A 183 11.05 -7.27 27.15
N TYR A 184 10.97 -8.61 27.18
CA TYR A 184 10.12 -9.37 26.26
C TYR A 184 8.65 -9.00 26.43
N ASP A 185 8.14 -9.02 27.66
CA ASP A 185 6.73 -8.76 27.96
C ASP A 185 6.34 -7.33 27.59
N LYS A 186 7.21 -6.36 27.89
CA LYS A 186 7.02 -4.97 27.47
C LYS A 186 6.93 -4.84 25.95
N ASN A 187 7.90 -5.38 25.21
CA ASN A 187 7.91 -5.29 23.74
C ASN A 187 6.71 -6.02 23.12
N PHE A 188 6.32 -7.17 23.69
CA PHE A 188 5.14 -7.91 23.25
C PHE A 188 3.85 -7.09 23.43
N GLN A 189 3.70 -6.44 24.59
CA GLN A 189 2.54 -5.61 24.86
C GLN A 189 2.48 -4.39 23.94
N GLU A 190 3.59 -3.68 23.73
CA GLU A 190 3.66 -2.54 22.80
C GLU A 190 3.24 -2.94 21.37
N MET A 191 3.68 -4.11 20.88
CA MET A 191 3.26 -4.61 19.57
C MET A 191 1.77 -4.95 19.54
N LYS A 192 1.24 -5.56 20.60
CA LYS A 192 -0.17 -5.90 20.71
C LYS A 192 -1.04 -4.65 20.64
N ASP A 193 -0.68 -3.60 21.37
CA ASP A 193 -1.38 -2.30 21.36
C ASP A 193 -1.37 -1.66 19.95
N CYS A 194 -0.25 -1.79 19.23
CA CYS A 194 -0.15 -1.31 17.84
C CYS A 194 -1.04 -2.11 16.89
N ILE A 195 -1.13 -3.43 17.06
CA ILE A 195 -2.00 -4.28 16.25
C ILE A 195 -3.46 -3.99 16.56
N GLU A 196 -3.83 -3.78 17.83
CA GLU A 196 -5.18 -3.36 18.22
C GLU A 196 -5.54 -2.01 17.59
N THR A 197 -4.57 -1.08 17.51
CA THR A 197 -4.76 0.19 16.79
C THR A 197 -5.07 -0.06 15.31
N ILE A 198 -4.32 -0.93 14.63
CA ILE A 198 -4.58 -1.30 13.22
C ILE A 198 -5.96 -1.95 13.06
N VAL A 199 -6.33 -2.85 13.96
CA VAL A 199 -7.66 -3.50 13.97
C VAL A 199 -8.76 -2.46 14.10
N ASN A 200 -8.63 -1.55 15.05
CA ASN A 200 -9.60 -0.48 15.24
C ASN A 200 -9.73 0.35 13.97
N LEU A 201 -8.62 0.76 13.34
CA LEU A 201 -8.66 1.52 12.08
C LEU A 201 -9.39 0.78 10.95
N LEU A 202 -9.28 -0.54 10.88
CA LEU A 202 -10.00 -1.36 9.90
C LEU A 202 -11.48 -1.58 10.23
N SER A 203 -11.83 -1.55 11.52
CA SER A 203 -13.20 -1.76 12.00
C SER A 203 -14.08 -0.51 11.94
N TRP A 204 -13.52 0.66 11.62
CA TRP A 204 -14.30 1.89 11.46
C TRP A 204 -15.09 1.84 10.15
N THR A 205 -16.30 1.28 10.20
CA THR A 205 -17.32 1.41 9.16
C THR A 205 -18.08 2.74 9.35
N GLU A 206 -18.53 3.35 8.25
CA GLU A 206 -19.16 4.69 8.17
C GLU A 206 -20.44 4.89 9.03
N GLU A 207 -20.90 3.89 9.79
CA GLU A 207 -22.07 4.04 10.67
C GLU A 207 -21.88 5.14 11.74
N ASN A 208 -20.63 5.44 12.13
CA ASN A 208 -20.31 6.44 13.14
C ASN A 208 -20.38 7.90 12.66
N TYR A 209 -20.59 8.17 11.37
CA TYR A 209 -20.76 9.54 10.85
C TYR A 209 -22.21 10.02 10.82
N SER A 210 -23.18 9.18 11.21
CA SER A 210 -24.60 9.48 11.04
C SER A 210 -25.29 10.15 12.24
N GLU A 211 -24.60 10.44 13.36
CA GLU A 211 -25.25 10.94 14.59
C GLU A 211 -24.93 12.39 15.01
N GLU A 212 -24.06 13.13 14.31
CA GLU A 212 -23.78 14.54 14.65
C GLU A 212 -24.15 15.53 13.53
N GLU A 213 -25.42 15.56 13.14
CA GLU A 213 -26.01 16.77 12.55
C GLU A 213 -27.54 16.75 12.72
N ASN A 214 -28.03 17.17 13.89
CA ASN A 214 -29.40 17.65 14.04
C ASN A 214 -29.50 18.61 15.23
N CYS A 215 -29.03 19.84 15.00
CA CYS A 215 -29.46 21.01 15.74
C CYS A 215 -29.79 22.12 14.73
N ALA A 216 -30.89 21.96 14.00
CA ALA A 216 -31.62 23.07 13.40
C ALA A 216 -33.06 22.65 13.07
N ASP A 217 -34.00 23.44 13.56
CA ASP A 217 -35.45 23.35 13.39
C ASP A 217 -35.91 23.27 11.92
N GLU A 218 -36.99 22.54 11.64
CA GLU A 218 -38.31 23.09 11.26
C GLU A 218 -39.20 22.03 10.56
N HIS A 219 -40.51 22.23 10.75
CA HIS A 219 -41.64 21.41 10.33
C HIS A 219 -41.64 20.95 8.85
N SER A 220 -41.99 19.67 8.61
CA SER A 220 -43.01 19.23 7.63
C SER A 220 -43.06 17.70 7.54
N GLU A 221 -44.25 17.13 7.73
CA GLU A 221 -44.56 15.75 7.36
C GLU A 221 -44.31 15.51 5.87
N MET A 222 -43.63 14.42 5.50
CA MET A 222 -44.07 13.51 4.43
C MET A 222 -43.23 12.23 4.43
N ASP A 223 -43.97 11.14 4.22
CA ASP A 223 -43.62 9.73 4.09
C ASP A 223 -42.31 9.45 3.34
N VAL A 224 -41.41 8.65 3.95
CA VAL A 224 -40.24 8.07 3.26
C VAL A 224 -40.08 6.61 3.68
N SER A 225 -40.52 5.71 2.81
CA SER A 225 -39.98 4.36 2.75
C SER A 225 -38.50 4.43 2.36
N ARG A 226 -37.59 4.10 3.29
CA ARG A 226 -36.15 3.99 3.00
C ARG A 226 -35.77 2.54 2.72
N ASN A 227 -35.51 2.25 1.45
CA ASN A 227 -34.58 1.19 1.08
C ASN A 227 -33.16 1.65 1.43
N VAL A 228 -32.44 0.87 2.24
CA VAL A 228 -31.01 1.10 2.48
C VAL A 228 -30.24 0.41 1.36
N VAL A 229 -29.62 1.22 0.51
CA VAL A 229 -28.76 0.80 -0.60
C VAL A 229 -27.39 0.42 -0.04
N LYS A 230 -26.92 -0.78 -0.38
CA LYS A 230 -25.55 -1.26 -0.16
C LYS A 230 -24.59 -0.58 -1.14
N ARG A 231 -23.40 -0.23 -0.62
CA ARG A 231 -22.09 -0.02 -1.27
C ARG A 231 -22.11 0.32 -2.77
N PHE A 232 -21.83 1.60 -3.08
CA PHE A 232 -21.42 2.17 -4.38
C PHE A 232 -21.55 1.27 -5.62
N GLU A 233 -22.60 1.49 -6.42
CA GLU A 233 -22.58 1.35 -7.87
C GLU A 233 -22.59 2.74 -8.53
N SER A 234 -21.59 3.03 -9.36
CA SER A 234 -21.71 3.73 -10.67
C SER A 234 -20.34 3.65 -11.35
N ALA A 235 -20.14 3.44 -12.65
CA ALA A 235 -21.02 3.29 -13.81
C ALA A 235 -20.28 2.36 -14.81
N LEU A 236 -20.96 1.62 -15.68
CA LEU A 236 -21.27 2.10 -17.03
C LEU A 236 -22.27 1.18 -17.74
N TRP A 237 -23.34 1.79 -18.25
CA TRP A 237 -23.94 1.42 -19.52
C TRP A 237 -23.82 2.62 -20.46
N THR A 238 -22.95 2.52 -21.46
CA THR A 238 -23.28 2.68 -22.91
C THR A 238 -22.11 2.17 -23.74
#